data_AF-A0A3P3XJM4-F1
#
_entry.id   AF-A0A3P3XJM4-F1
#
_cell.length_a   1.000
_cell.length_b   1.000
_cell.length_c   1.000
_cell.angle_alpha   90.00
_cell.angle_beta   90.00
_cell.angle_gamma   90.00
#
_symmetry.space_group_name_H-M   'P 1'
#
loop_
_entity.id
_entity.type
_entity.pdbx_description
1 polymer ?
#
loop_
_entity_poly.entity_id
_entity_poly.type
_entity_poly.pdbx_seq_one_letter_code
_entity_poly.pdbx_strand_id
1 'polypeptide(L)'
;MKKSEKLIIESATPDEYVTNSLKSRLKPAEKARLARMWMERTGYTRDDIIRARNRNAYWRKRKMEGAAERTKRRMQEHDYSEGTAIEWTRERIEEFITLNRKDAYGRYIHRDWELAQHFGTSIPSIQYMRRKYNKIRKMLGPGAKRDKVIDYMSCSELVLQHGGPKSRKRSR
;
A
#
# COMPACT_ATOMS: atom_id res chain seq x y z
N MET A 1 38.02 -0.08 -26.89
CA MET A 1 37.39 -0.08 -25.55
C MET A 1 38.28 0.61 -24.55
N LYS A 2 37.71 1.53 -23.75
CA LYS A 2 38.42 2.19 -22.64
C LYS A 2 38.75 1.15 -21.54
N LYS A 3 39.80 1.40 -20.76
CA LYS A 3 40.24 0.51 -19.66
C LYS A 3 39.10 0.17 -18.68
N SER A 4 38.25 1.15 -18.37
CA SER A 4 37.07 0.98 -17.52
C SER A 4 35.97 0.10 -18.13
N GLU A 5 35.82 0.10 -19.45
CA GLU A 5 34.84 -0.76 -20.13
C GLU A 5 35.30 -2.22 -20.11
N LYS A 6 36.61 -2.46 -20.31
CA LYS A 6 37.20 -3.81 -20.24
C LYS A 6 36.99 -4.42 -18.86
N LEU A 7 37.30 -3.67 -17.80
CA LEU A 7 37.12 -4.11 -16.41
C LEU A 7 35.66 -4.49 -16.07
N ILE A 8 34.67 -3.82 -16.67
CA ILE A 8 33.27 -4.17 -16.47
C ILE A 8 32.91 -5.48 -17.17
N ILE A 9 33.36 -5.67 -18.41
CA ILE A 9 33.08 -6.90 -19.17
C ILE A 9 33.83 -8.11 -18.60
N GLU A 10 35.02 -7.90 -18.03
CA GLU A 10 35.85 -8.95 -17.43
C GLU A 10 35.48 -9.26 -15.98
N SER A 11 34.47 -8.59 -15.41
CA SER A 11 34.01 -8.89 -14.05
C SER A 11 33.49 -10.32 -13.97
N ALA A 12 33.98 -11.12 -13.01
CA ALA A 12 33.61 -12.53 -12.92
C ALA A 12 32.27 -12.72 -12.20
N THR A 13 31.92 -11.80 -11.30
CA THR A 13 30.70 -11.89 -10.48
C THR A 13 29.84 -10.63 -10.58
N PRO A 14 28.52 -10.72 -10.25
CA PRO A 14 27.65 -9.55 -10.14
C PRO A 14 28.16 -8.49 -9.16
N ASP A 15 28.80 -8.89 -8.05
CA ASP A 15 29.33 -7.96 -7.04
C ASP A 15 30.56 -7.19 -7.56
N GLU A 16 31.45 -7.86 -8.29
CA GLU A 16 32.57 -7.21 -8.99
C GLU A 16 32.09 -6.27 -10.10
N TYR A 17 31.10 -6.72 -10.89
CA TYR A 17 30.48 -5.90 -11.94
C TYR A 17 29.93 -4.60 -11.36
N VAL A 18 29.19 -4.67 -10.24
CA VAL A 18 28.63 -3.48 -9.57
C VAL A 18 29.75 -2.55 -9.08
N THR A 19 30.82 -3.11 -8.52
CA THR A 19 31.96 -2.34 -8.01
C THR A 19 32.72 -1.63 -9.13
N ASN A 20 33.00 -2.34 -10.22
CA ASN A 20 33.69 -1.79 -11.39
C ASN A 20 32.81 -0.78 -12.13
N SER A 21 31.52 -1.05 -12.23
CA SER A 21 30.53 -0.11 -12.77
C SER A 21 30.45 1.18 -11.95
N LEU A 22 30.52 1.09 -10.62
CA LEU A 22 30.58 2.27 -9.73
C LEU A 22 31.85 3.09 -9.91
N LYS A 23 33.01 2.43 -9.99
CA LYS A 23 34.32 3.08 -10.20
C LYS A 23 34.44 3.70 -11.60
N SER A 24 33.67 3.21 -12.56
CA SER A 24 33.69 3.73 -13.93
C SER A 24 32.99 5.09 -14.04
N ARG A 25 33.69 6.05 -14.65
CA ARG A 25 33.15 7.37 -15.04
C ARG A 25 32.37 7.33 -16.37
N LEU A 26 31.82 6.17 -16.72
CA LEU A 26 31.07 5.98 -17.96
C LEU A 26 29.67 6.62 -17.87
N LYS A 27 29.11 7.04 -19.00
CA LYS A 27 27.75 7.56 -19.08
C LYS A 27 26.73 6.43 -18.85
N PRO A 28 25.51 6.73 -18.38
CA PRO A 28 24.47 5.71 -18.15
C PRO A 28 24.17 4.84 -19.38
N ALA A 29 24.13 5.43 -20.57
CA ALA A 29 23.93 4.70 -21.82
C ALA A 29 25.05 3.69 -22.11
N GLU A 30 26.31 4.07 -21.86
CA GLU A 30 27.47 3.18 -22.00
C GLU A 30 27.39 2.02 -21.00
N LYS A 31 27.03 2.30 -19.74
CA LYS A 31 26.84 1.25 -18.71
C LYS A 31 25.71 0.29 -19.05
N ALA A 32 24.60 0.79 -19.61
CA ALA A 32 23.49 -0.06 -20.02
C ALA A 32 23.87 -1.00 -21.17
N ARG A 33 24.68 -0.53 -22.12
CA ARG A 33 25.24 -1.38 -23.20
C ARG A 33 26.17 -2.45 -22.63
N LEU A 34 27.09 -2.07 -21.74
CA LEU A 34 28.03 -3.01 -21.11
C LEU A 34 27.33 -4.02 -20.22
N ALA A 35 26.25 -3.65 -19.55
CA ALA A 35 25.42 -4.57 -18.76
C ALA A 35 24.89 -5.72 -19.62
N ARG A 36 24.36 -5.40 -20.81
CA ARG A 36 23.82 -6.41 -21.74
C ARG A 36 24.92 -7.35 -22.21
N MET A 37 26.04 -6.81 -22.68
CA MET A 37 27.19 -7.61 -23.13
C MET A 37 27.76 -8.49 -22.01
N TRP A 38 27.81 -7.98 -20.78
CA TRP A 38 28.29 -8.74 -19.63
C TRP A 38 27.32 -9.87 -19.25
N MET A 39 26.02 -9.62 -19.25
CA MET A 39 24.99 -10.64 -19.00
C MET A 39 25.00 -11.73 -20.09
N GLU A 40 25.11 -11.35 -21.36
CA GLU A 40 25.24 -12.28 -22.49
C GLU A 40 26.47 -13.18 -22.36
N ARG A 41 27.60 -12.62 -21.91
CA ARG A 41 28.86 -13.37 -21.75
C ARG A 41 28.87 -14.30 -20.54
N THR A 42 28.26 -13.89 -19.43
CA THR A 42 28.37 -14.59 -18.14
C THR A 42 27.17 -15.47 -17.81
N GLY A 43 26.04 -15.27 -18.49
CA GLY A 43 24.77 -15.94 -18.18
C GLY A 43 24.05 -15.39 -16.95
N TYR A 44 24.62 -14.39 -16.25
CA TYR A 44 23.93 -13.73 -15.14
C TYR A 44 22.76 -12.88 -15.62
N THR A 45 21.77 -12.74 -14.75
CA THR A 45 20.54 -12.02 -15.04
C THR A 45 20.55 -10.61 -14.48
N ARG A 46 19.59 -9.80 -14.94
CA ARG A 46 19.33 -8.47 -14.37
C ARG A 46 19.06 -8.53 -12.86
N ASP A 47 18.39 -9.57 -12.40
CA ASP A 47 18.05 -9.74 -10.98
C ASP A 47 19.29 -10.01 -10.13
N ASP A 48 20.30 -10.70 -10.68
CA ASP A 48 21.59 -10.92 -10.01
C ASP A 48 22.33 -9.59 -9.80
N ILE A 49 22.33 -8.73 -10.81
CA ILE A 49 22.89 -7.38 -10.70
C ILE A 49 22.13 -6.56 -9.67
N ILE A 50 20.79 -6.63 -9.64
CA ILE A 50 19.97 -5.91 -8.66
C ILE A 50 20.26 -6.41 -7.24
N ARG A 51 20.35 -7.74 -7.04
CA ARG A 51 20.70 -8.36 -5.75
C ARG A 51 22.08 -7.89 -5.27
N ALA A 52 23.10 -7.97 -6.12
CA ALA A 52 24.45 -7.48 -5.81
C ALA A 52 24.48 -5.98 -5.50
N ARG A 53 23.77 -5.18 -6.29
CA ARG A 53 23.62 -3.74 -6.06
C ARG A 53 23.00 -3.43 -4.71
N ASN A 54 21.98 -4.18 -4.30
CA ASN A 54 21.29 -3.99 -3.02
C ASN A 54 22.17 -4.37 -1.82
N ARG A 55 23.14 -5.27 -1.98
CA ARG A 55 24.12 -5.63 -0.93
C ARG A 55 25.29 -4.65 -0.85
N ASN A 56 25.63 -3.98 -1.96
CA ASN A 56 26.75 -3.07 -2.04
C ASN A 56 26.62 -1.87 -1.07
N ALA A 57 27.67 -1.63 -0.27
CA ALA A 57 27.67 -0.63 0.80
C ALA A 57 27.40 0.81 0.31
N TYR A 58 27.95 1.19 -0.85
CA TYR A 58 27.73 2.51 -1.44
C TYR A 58 26.25 2.73 -1.79
N TRP A 59 25.65 1.76 -2.49
CA TRP A 59 24.24 1.84 -2.87
C TRP A 59 23.30 1.73 -1.68
N ARG A 60 23.64 0.95 -0.65
CA ARG A 60 22.90 0.94 0.63
C ARG A 60 22.91 2.30 1.30
N LYS A 61 24.08 2.93 1.46
CA LYS A 61 24.21 4.27 2.06
C LYS A 61 23.40 5.29 1.28
N ARG A 62 23.53 5.30 -0.05
CA ARG A 62 22.80 6.21 -0.94
C ARG A 62 21.29 5.95 -0.98
N LYS A 63 20.83 4.70 -0.81
CA LYS A 63 19.40 4.38 -0.67
C LYS A 63 18.84 4.86 0.66
N MET A 64 19.64 4.82 1.73
CA MET A 64 19.26 5.31 3.05
C MET A 64 19.31 6.84 3.17
N GLU A 65 20.08 7.50 2.30
CA GLU A 65 20.09 8.96 2.20
C GLU A 65 18.69 9.49 1.86
N GLY A 66 18.20 10.44 2.67
CA GLY A 66 16.85 10.96 2.56
C GLY A 66 15.75 10.02 3.05
N ALA A 67 16.07 8.86 3.65
CA ALA A 67 15.05 7.90 4.09
C ALA A 67 14.23 8.43 5.27
N ALA A 68 14.85 9.19 6.17
CA ALA A 68 14.18 9.83 7.28
C ALA A 68 13.17 10.88 6.77
N GLU A 69 13.58 11.75 5.86
CA GLU A 69 12.72 12.77 5.25
C GLU A 69 11.59 12.16 4.43
N ARG A 70 11.87 11.12 3.63
CA ARG A 70 10.83 10.37 2.90
C ARG A 70 9.83 9.72 3.84
N THR A 71 10.29 9.17 4.97
CA THR A 71 9.42 8.56 5.98
C THR A 71 8.58 9.62 6.66
N LYS A 72 9.18 10.75 7.08
CA LYS A 72 8.49 11.88 7.68
C LYS A 72 7.42 12.45 6.75
N ARG A 73 7.76 12.66 5.47
CA ARG A 73 6.81 13.13 4.46
C ARG A 73 5.65 12.15 4.27
N ARG A 74 5.91 10.85 4.22
CA ARG A 74 4.84 9.84 4.16
C ARG A 74 3.98 9.87 5.42
N MET A 75 4.57 10.04 6.61
CA MET A 75 3.81 10.16 7.85
C MET A 75 2.91 11.38 7.84
N GLN A 76 3.39 12.51 7.30
CA GLN A 76 2.58 13.74 7.15
C GLN A 76 1.49 13.59 6.08
N GLU A 77 1.79 13.01 4.92
CA GLU A 77 0.81 12.72 3.86
C GLU A 77 -0.25 11.71 4.30
N HIS A 78 0.08 10.87 5.28
CA HIS A 78 -0.76 9.81 5.81
C HIS A 78 -1.11 10.03 7.29
N ASP A 79 -1.20 11.28 7.73
CA ASP A 79 -1.70 11.59 9.06
C ASP A 79 -3.24 11.54 9.04
N TYR A 80 -3.76 10.40 9.50
CA TYR A 80 -5.20 10.16 9.59
C TYR A 80 -5.72 10.33 11.02
N SER A 81 -4.93 10.93 11.91
CA SER A 81 -5.28 11.13 13.32
C SER A 81 -6.31 12.25 13.53
N GLU A 82 -6.40 13.19 12.59
CA GLU A 82 -7.35 14.31 12.62
C GLU A 82 -8.77 13.97 12.14
N GLY A 83 -9.05 12.69 11.86
CA GLY A 83 -10.36 12.28 11.36
C GLY A 83 -11.47 12.57 12.37
N THR A 84 -12.48 13.34 11.97
CA THR A 84 -13.61 13.67 12.83
C THR A 84 -14.54 12.47 13.03
N ALA A 85 -15.20 12.43 14.19
CA ALA A 85 -16.30 11.51 14.43
C ALA A 85 -17.48 11.94 13.55
N ILE A 86 -17.73 11.16 12.50
CA ILE A 86 -18.88 11.40 11.61
C ILE A 86 -20.06 10.54 12.01
N GLU A 87 -21.26 11.04 11.76
CA GLU A 87 -22.46 10.22 11.80
C GLU A 87 -22.57 9.37 10.53
N TRP A 88 -22.74 8.05 10.70
CA TRP A 88 -22.98 7.11 9.61
C TRP A 88 -24.47 7.03 9.28
N THR A 89 -24.98 8.04 8.58
CA THR A 89 -26.36 8.06 8.08
C THR A 89 -26.60 6.94 7.06
N ARG A 90 -27.87 6.67 6.74
CA ARG A 90 -28.23 5.63 5.76
C ARG A 90 -27.56 5.89 4.40
N GLU A 91 -27.56 7.14 3.97
CA GLU A 91 -27.00 7.59 2.68
C GLU A 91 -25.48 7.35 2.65
N ARG A 92 -24.77 7.68 3.74
CA ARG A 92 -23.33 7.44 3.86
C ARG A 92 -22.99 5.95 3.91
N ILE A 93 -23.84 5.14 4.55
CA ILE A 93 -23.69 3.67 4.56
C ILE A 93 -23.89 3.10 3.16
N GLU A 94 -24.90 3.59 2.44
CA GLU A 94 -25.17 3.21 1.05
C GLU A 94 -23.99 3.53 0.15
N GLU A 95 -23.46 4.75 0.25
CA GLU A 95 -22.27 5.19 -0.46
C GLU A 95 -21.05 4.35 -0.09
N PHE A 96 -20.82 4.12 1.21
CA PHE A 96 -19.73 3.28 1.70
C PHE A 96 -19.78 1.88 1.09
N ILE A 97 -20.96 1.24 1.02
CA ILE A 97 -21.09 -0.10 0.42
C ILE A 97 -20.77 -0.07 -1.08
N THR A 98 -21.12 1.01 -1.80
CA THR A 98 -20.76 1.18 -3.21
C THR A 98 -19.26 1.29 -3.41
N LEU A 99 -18.56 1.98 -2.51
CA LEU A 99 -17.10 2.14 -2.58
C LEU A 99 -16.34 0.96 -1.94
N ASN A 100 -16.96 0.18 -1.06
CA ASN A 100 -16.35 -0.96 -0.37
C ASN A 100 -16.33 -2.24 -1.23
N ARG A 101 -15.93 -2.10 -2.50
CA ARG A 101 -15.83 -3.20 -3.48
C ARG A 101 -14.48 -3.89 -3.41
N LYS A 102 -14.49 -5.17 -3.78
CA LYS A 102 -13.29 -5.99 -3.94
C LYS A 102 -13.05 -6.33 -5.40
N ASP A 103 -11.79 -6.45 -5.78
CA ASP A 103 -11.37 -6.96 -7.08
C ASP A 103 -11.53 -8.50 -7.17
N ALA A 104 -11.19 -9.06 -8.33
CA ALA A 104 -11.23 -10.50 -8.56
C ALA A 104 -10.32 -11.32 -7.64
N TYR A 105 -9.30 -10.68 -7.04
CA TYR A 105 -8.36 -11.30 -6.11
C TYR A 105 -8.77 -11.10 -4.64
N GLY A 106 -9.96 -10.54 -4.39
CA GLY A 106 -10.50 -10.31 -3.05
C GLY A 106 -9.88 -9.11 -2.31
N ARG A 107 -9.11 -8.27 -2.99
CA ARG A 107 -8.50 -7.05 -2.43
C ARG A 107 -9.46 -5.89 -2.60
N TYR A 108 -9.49 -5.00 -1.62
CA TYR A 108 -10.33 -3.80 -1.73
C TYR A 108 -9.82 -2.87 -2.83
N ILE A 109 -10.73 -2.43 -3.70
CA ILE A 109 -10.42 -1.49 -4.80
C ILE A 109 -9.99 -0.15 -4.21
N HIS A 110 -10.81 0.39 -3.31
CA HIS A 110 -10.48 1.59 -2.54
C HIS A 110 -9.78 1.22 -1.23
N ARG A 111 -8.65 1.86 -0.94
CA ARG A 111 -7.88 1.68 0.30
C ARG A 111 -8.57 2.39 1.47
N ASP A 112 -8.24 1.98 2.70
CA ASP A 112 -8.86 2.57 3.90
C ASP A 112 -8.66 4.08 3.95
N TRP A 113 -7.48 4.57 3.55
CA TRP A 113 -7.20 6.00 3.55
C TRP A 113 -7.96 6.80 2.49
N GLU A 114 -8.24 6.20 1.33
CA GLU A 114 -9.02 6.85 0.28
C GLU A 114 -10.46 7.05 0.76
N LEU A 115 -11.02 6.03 1.44
CA LEU A 115 -12.34 6.14 2.06
C LEU A 115 -12.34 7.10 3.24
N ALA A 116 -11.28 7.10 4.06
CA ALA A 116 -11.16 8.01 5.20
C ALA A 116 -11.18 9.47 4.72
N GLN A 117 -10.41 9.77 3.67
CA GLN A 117 -10.41 11.08 3.02
C GLN A 117 -11.77 11.42 2.39
N HIS A 118 -12.39 10.48 1.67
CA HIS A 118 -13.68 10.67 1.02
C HIS A 118 -14.80 11.04 2.01
N PHE A 119 -14.89 10.30 3.13
CA PHE A 119 -15.91 10.53 4.14
C PHE A 119 -15.52 11.60 5.18
N GLY A 120 -14.31 12.16 5.10
CA GLY A 120 -13.80 13.11 6.08
C GLY A 120 -13.69 12.52 7.50
N THR A 121 -13.33 11.24 7.61
CA THR A 121 -13.25 10.50 8.88
C THR A 121 -11.91 9.80 9.05
N SER A 122 -11.73 9.10 10.17
CA SER A 122 -10.48 8.40 10.49
C SER A 122 -10.41 7.00 9.85
N ILE A 123 -9.20 6.51 9.57
CA ILE A 123 -8.99 5.12 9.13
C ILE A 123 -9.64 4.10 10.07
N PRO A 124 -9.53 4.21 11.41
CA PRO A 124 -10.23 3.32 12.33
C PRO A 124 -11.75 3.26 12.11
N SER A 125 -12.39 4.39 11.78
CA SER A 125 -13.83 4.45 11.46
C SER A 125 -14.16 3.62 10.21
N ILE A 126 -13.37 3.77 9.14
CA ILE A 126 -13.51 2.96 7.91
C ILE A 126 -13.32 1.47 8.20
N GLN A 127 -12.29 1.11 8.96
CA GLN A 127 -12.02 -0.27 9.31
C GLN A 127 -13.13 -0.88 10.17
N TYR A 128 -13.69 -0.12 11.09
CA TYR A 128 -14.87 -0.51 11.85
C TYR A 128 -16.04 -0.83 10.92
N MET A 129 -16.35 0.06 9.97
CA MET A 129 -17.41 -0.15 8.97
C MET A 129 -17.16 -1.39 8.10
N ARG A 130 -15.91 -1.66 7.71
CA ARG A 130 -15.54 -2.88 6.98
C ARG A 130 -15.77 -4.15 7.77
N ARG A 131 -15.30 -4.19 9.02
CA ARG A 131 -15.49 -5.33 9.92
C ARG A 131 -16.97 -5.61 10.12
N LYS A 132 -17.75 -4.55 10.34
CA LYS A 132 -19.20 -4.59 10.49
C LYS A 132 -19.91 -5.13 9.24
N TYR A 133 -19.62 -4.57 8.07
CA TYR A 133 -20.15 -5.03 6.79
C TYR A 133 -19.85 -6.52 6.55
N ASN A 134 -18.60 -6.94 6.77
CA ASN A 134 -18.20 -8.33 6.59
C ASN A 134 -18.93 -9.27 7.55
N LYS A 135 -19.12 -8.87 8.82
CA LYS A 135 -19.88 -9.65 9.81
C LYS A 135 -21.35 -9.78 9.40
N ILE A 136 -21.99 -8.69 8.97
CA ILE A 136 -23.39 -8.70 8.52
C ILE A 136 -23.57 -9.57 7.28
N ARG A 137 -22.68 -9.43 6.29
CA ARG A 137 -22.67 -10.31 5.10
C ARG A 137 -22.50 -11.78 5.47
N LYS A 138 -21.65 -12.10 6.44
CA LYS A 138 -21.48 -13.47 6.95
C LYS A 138 -22.76 -13.99 7.63
N MET A 139 -23.47 -13.15 8.39
CA MET A 139 -24.70 -13.55 9.10
C MET A 139 -25.90 -13.72 8.16
N LEU A 140 -26.05 -12.85 7.16
CA LEU A 140 -27.17 -12.88 6.22
C LEU A 140 -26.95 -13.84 5.03
N GLY A 141 -25.71 -14.28 4.81
CA GLY A 141 -25.34 -15.19 3.74
C GLY A 141 -25.09 -14.50 2.38
N PRO A 142 -24.62 -15.27 1.38
CA PRO A 142 -24.17 -14.74 0.08
C PRO A 142 -25.30 -14.10 -0.76
N GLY A 143 -26.56 -14.49 -0.55
CA GLY A 143 -27.73 -13.94 -1.25
C GLY A 143 -28.37 -12.71 -0.57
N ALA A 144 -27.73 -12.12 0.44
CA ALA A 144 -28.30 -11.00 1.17
C ALA A 144 -28.56 -9.79 0.27
N LYS A 145 -29.83 -9.39 0.15
CA LYS A 145 -30.25 -8.17 -0.54
C LYS A 145 -29.51 -6.96 0.03
N ARG A 146 -29.13 -6.03 -0.83
CA ARG A 146 -28.36 -4.83 -0.48
C ARG A 146 -29.07 -4.02 0.62
N ASP A 147 -30.37 -3.77 0.45
CA ASP A 147 -31.19 -2.99 1.39
C ASP A 147 -31.18 -3.60 2.79
N LYS A 148 -31.32 -4.92 2.88
CA LYS A 148 -31.26 -5.63 4.17
C LYS A 148 -29.89 -5.44 4.84
N VAL A 149 -28.79 -5.38 4.08
CA VAL A 149 -27.48 -5.11 4.67
C VAL A 149 -27.36 -3.67 5.17
N ILE A 150 -27.91 -2.71 4.42
CA ILE A 150 -27.97 -1.30 4.83
C ILE A 150 -28.77 -1.17 6.13
N ASP A 151 -29.96 -1.78 6.20
CA ASP A 151 -30.82 -1.74 7.38
C ASP A 151 -30.10 -2.26 8.63
N TYR A 152 -29.43 -3.42 8.53
CA TYR A 152 -28.68 -3.98 9.65
C TYR A 152 -27.48 -3.13 10.04
N MET A 153 -26.81 -2.50 9.05
CA MET A 153 -25.72 -1.57 9.32
C MET A 153 -26.24 -0.32 10.05
N SER A 154 -27.33 0.28 9.60
CA SER A 154 -27.96 1.45 10.24
C SER A 154 -28.47 1.14 11.65
N CYS A 155 -29.18 0.01 11.84
CA CYS A 155 -29.73 -0.38 13.15
C CYS A 155 -28.64 -0.54 14.22
N SER A 156 -27.48 -1.06 13.86
CA SER A 156 -26.39 -1.24 14.82
C SER A 156 -25.65 0.06 15.16
N GLU A 157 -25.69 1.09 14.31
CA GLU A 157 -25.24 2.44 14.71
C GLU A 157 -26.22 3.08 15.70
N LEU A 158 -27.52 2.98 15.43
CA LEU A 158 -28.57 3.46 16.34
C LEU A 158 -28.50 2.82 17.74
N VAL A 159 -28.21 1.51 17.81
CA VAL A 159 -28.04 0.79 19.08
C VAL A 159 -26.84 1.33 19.88
N LEU A 160 -25.74 1.68 19.20
CA LEU A 160 -24.53 2.21 19.84
C LEU A 160 -24.70 3.67 20.30
N GLN A 161 -25.40 4.49 19.50
CA GLN A 161 -25.65 5.90 19.82
C GLN A 161 -26.72 6.10 20.89
N HIS A 162 -27.73 5.22 20.96
CA HIS A 162 -28.87 5.40 21.86
C HIS A 162 -29.01 4.32 22.92
N GLY A 163 -28.14 3.31 23.01
CA GLY A 163 -28.20 2.28 24.07
C GLY A 163 -29.22 1.17 23.81
N GLY A 164 -29.30 0.68 22.59
CA GLY A 164 -30.15 -0.46 22.22
C GLY A 164 -31.66 -0.28 22.48
N PRO A 165 -32.49 -1.30 22.18
CA PRO A 165 -33.94 -1.19 22.32
C PRO A 165 -34.42 -0.97 23.78
N LYS A 166 -33.55 -1.26 24.77
CA LYS A 166 -33.88 -1.19 26.20
C LYS A 166 -33.64 0.19 26.83
N SER A 167 -32.84 1.08 26.24
CA SER A 167 -32.61 2.43 26.78
C SER A 167 -33.82 3.36 26.63
N ARG A 168 -34.63 3.19 25.58
CA ARG A 168 -35.87 3.95 25.36
C ARG A 168 -36.92 3.75 26.47
N LYS A 169 -36.81 2.70 27.29
CA LYS A 169 -37.73 2.45 28.41
C LYS A 169 -37.34 3.19 29.71
N ARG A 170 -36.20 3.87 29.76
CA ARG A 170 -35.70 4.53 30.98
C ARG A 170 -35.94 6.04 31.04
N SER A 171 -36.51 6.66 30.01
CA SER A 171 -37.03 8.03 30.11
C SER A 171 -38.53 8.00 30.37
N ARG A 172 -38.90 7.89 31.65
CA ARG A 172 -40.18 8.35 32.18
C ARG A 172 -39.89 9.18 33.41
#